data_AF-A0A1C5V7W9-F1
#
_entry.id   AF-A0A1C5V7W9-F1
#
_cell.length_a   1.000
_cell.length_b   1.000
_cell.length_c   1.000
_cell.angle_alpha   90.00
_cell.angle_beta   90.00
_cell.angle_gamma   90.00
#
_symmetry.space_group_name_H-M   'P 1'
#
loop_
_entity.id
_entity.type
_entity.pdbx_description
1 polymer ?
#
loop_
_entity_poly.entity_id
_entity_poly.type
_entity_poly.pdbx_seq_one_letter_code
_entity_poly.pdbx_strand_id
1 'polypeptide(L)'
;MARSVKRVVLVLLAAAVLAFAAWMLWPRSLGDALELEDSGLSAVILTAHVRNGKAYQEQEDYTLPAGSDQAETVLDLLNQYSYHLCWDSLSDPSGISSGTTSIHLAGGRELQTLVVQNGSGKMLLNGRVVRIGYFGSGQAAALCEQLSAILRGESGVAN
;
A
#
# COMPACT_ATOMS: atom_id res chain seq x y z
N MET A 1 14.25 48.94 0.78
CA MET A 1 14.67 47.70 1.45
C MET A 1 13.51 46.79 1.87
N ALA A 2 12.45 47.27 2.55
CA ALA A 2 11.34 46.39 2.97
C ALA A 2 10.60 45.65 1.82
N ARG A 3 10.49 46.26 0.63
CA ARG A 3 9.88 45.61 -0.56
C ARG A 3 10.73 44.48 -1.15
N SER A 4 12.07 44.57 -1.10
CA SER A 4 12.94 43.48 -1.59
C SER A 4 12.97 42.32 -0.60
N VAL A 5 13.00 42.59 0.71
CA VAL A 5 12.91 41.56 1.75
C VAL A 5 11.60 40.77 1.65
N LYS A 6 10.45 41.46 1.49
CA LYS A 6 9.16 40.78 1.27
C LYS A 6 9.15 39.87 0.04
N ARG A 7 9.77 40.30 -1.07
CA ARG A 7 9.88 39.47 -2.28
C ARG A 7 10.77 38.24 -2.06
N VAL A 8 11.90 38.40 -1.38
CA VAL A 8 12.79 37.28 -1.04
C VAL A 8 12.09 36.27 -0.14
N VAL A 9 11.37 36.74 0.90
CA VAL A 9 10.60 35.86 1.80
C VAL A 9 9.52 35.08 1.03
N LEU A 10 8.80 35.74 0.12
CA LEU A 10 7.78 35.07 -0.71
C LEU A 10 8.39 34.00 -1.62
N VAL A 11 9.55 34.27 -2.22
CA VAL A 11 10.26 33.29 -3.07
C VAL A 11 10.71 32.09 -2.25
N LEU A 12 11.25 32.32 -1.04
CA LEU A 12 11.67 31.22 -0.16
C LEU A 12 10.47 30.37 0.30
N LEU A 13 9.34 31.00 0.65
CA LEU A 13 8.11 30.29 0.98
C LEU A 13 7.62 29.43 -0.19
N ALA A 14 7.59 29.98 -1.40
CA ALA A 14 7.20 29.23 -2.59
C ALA A 14 8.13 28.04 -2.85
N ALA A 15 9.45 28.22 -2.72
CA ALA A 15 10.42 27.14 -2.86
C ALA A 15 10.22 26.03 -1.82
N ALA A 16 9.95 26.40 -0.55
CA ALA A 16 9.68 25.44 0.51
C ALA A 16 8.40 24.62 0.22
N VAL A 17 7.32 25.27 -0.24
CA VAL A 17 6.08 24.58 -0.63
C VAL A 17 6.32 23.61 -1.79
N LEU A 18 7.09 24.01 -2.80
CA LEU A 18 7.42 23.14 -3.94
C LEU A 18 8.26 21.94 -3.51
N ALA A 19 9.29 22.15 -2.68
CA ALA A 19 10.11 21.07 -2.15
C ALA A 19 9.28 20.08 -1.32
N PHE A 20 8.35 20.59 -0.50
CA PHE A 20 7.45 19.76 0.28
C PHE A 20 6.49 18.96 -0.59
N ALA A 21 5.89 19.58 -1.61
CA ALA A 21 5.01 18.89 -2.55
C ALA A 21 5.75 17.80 -3.34
N ALA A 22 6.97 18.09 -3.80
CA ALA A 22 7.83 17.11 -4.47
C ALA A 22 8.16 15.93 -3.55
N TRP A 23 8.48 16.18 -2.28
CA TRP A 23 8.73 15.13 -1.29
C TRP A 23 7.50 14.27 -1.01
N MET A 24 6.30 14.87 -0.93
CA MET A 24 5.06 14.12 -0.73
C MET A 24 4.74 13.21 -1.92
N LEU A 25 4.85 13.75 -3.14
CA LEU A 25 4.51 13.04 -4.38
C LEU A 25 5.63 12.14 -4.91
N TRP A 26 6.79 12.14 -4.27
CA TRP A 26 7.92 11.31 -4.65
C TRP A 26 7.55 9.81 -4.59
N PRO A 27 7.73 9.05 -5.68
CA PRO A 27 7.43 7.62 -5.69
C PRO A 27 8.45 6.86 -4.84
N ARG A 28 7.97 5.93 -4.02
CA ARG A 28 8.76 5.08 -3.14
C ARG A 28 8.40 3.61 -3.43
N SER A 29 9.40 2.74 -3.43
CA SER A 29 9.21 1.29 -3.66
C SER A 29 8.41 0.67 -2.52
N LEU A 30 7.43 -0.19 -2.84
CA LEU A 30 6.70 -0.94 -1.81
C LEU A 30 7.50 -2.10 -1.24
N GLY A 31 8.31 -2.79 -2.05
CA GLY A 31 9.15 -3.88 -1.56
C GLY A 31 10.15 -3.41 -0.52
N ASP A 32 10.85 -2.31 -0.81
CA ASP A 32 11.81 -1.69 0.11
C ASP A 32 11.16 -1.28 1.44
N ALA A 33 9.90 -0.85 1.41
CA ALA A 33 9.21 -0.37 2.61
C ALA A 33 8.75 -1.49 3.56
N LEU A 34 8.65 -2.71 3.04
CA LEU A 34 8.20 -3.87 3.80
C LEU A 34 9.36 -4.75 4.28
N GLU A 35 10.58 -4.57 3.76
CA GLU A 35 11.80 -5.29 4.18
C GLU A 35 11.55 -6.79 4.46
N LEU A 36 10.84 -7.42 3.52
CA LEU A 36 10.31 -8.77 3.68
C LEU A 36 11.32 -9.86 3.30
N GLU A 37 12.47 -9.46 2.77
CA GLU A 37 13.56 -10.36 2.37
C GLU A 37 13.95 -11.29 3.52
N ASP A 38 14.14 -12.56 3.20
CA ASP A 38 14.53 -13.63 4.12
C ASP A 38 13.56 -13.88 5.31
N SER A 39 12.33 -13.37 5.25
CA SER A 39 11.31 -13.53 6.30
C SER A 39 10.08 -14.30 5.82
N GLY A 40 9.45 -15.05 6.73
CA GLY A 40 8.17 -15.67 6.45
C GLY A 40 7.06 -14.61 6.36
N LEU A 41 6.14 -14.78 5.41
CA LEU A 41 5.02 -13.88 5.20
C LEU A 41 3.73 -14.50 5.73
N SER A 42 2.96 -13.71 6.46
CA SER A 42 1.56 -13.98 6.73
C SER A 42 0.70 -13.11 5.84
N ALA A 43 -0.31 -13.71 5.22
CA ALA A 43 -1.23 -13.01 4.35
C ALA A 43 -2.67 -13.39 4.68
N VAL A 44 -3.56 -12.41 4.68
CA VAL A 44 -4.99 -12.61 4.92
C VAL A 44 -5.77 -11.91 3.82
N ILE A 45 -6.63 -12.67 3.14
CA ILE A 45 -7.64 -12.12 2.23
C ILE A 45 -8.95 -12.03 3.01
N LEU A 46 -9.53 -10.83 3.06
CA LEU A 46 -10.86 -10.61 3.62
C LEU A 46 -11.80 -10.21 2.48
N THR A 47 -12.88 -10.96 2.32
CA THR A 47 -13.92 -10.66 1.32
C THR A 47 -15.25 -10.41 2.02
N ALA A 48 -15.79 -9.21 1.85
CA ALA A 48 -17.08 -8.81 2.36
C ALA A 48 -18.20 -9.24 1.41
N HIS A 49 -19.21 -9.90 1.95
CA HIS A 49 -20.38 -10.39 1.22
C HIS A 49 -21.67 -9.92 1.88
N VAL A 50 -22.75 -9.92 1.10
CA VAL A 50 -24.11 -9.72 1.61
C VAL A 50 -24.96 -10.91 1.20
N ARG A 51 -25.54 -11.61 2.17
CA ARG A 51 -26.50 -12.71 1.93
C ARG A 51 -27.74 -12.46 2.77
N ASN A 52 -28.91 -12.47 2.14
CA ASN A 52 -30.20 -12.22 2.79
C ASN A 52 -30.24 -10.90 3.58
N GLY A 53 -29.64 -9.84 3.03
CA GLY A 53 -29.58 -8.51 3.67
C GLY A 53 -28.64 -8.42 4.89
N LYS A 54 -27.91 -9.48 5.22
CA LYS A 54 -26.89 -9.47 6.28
C LYS A 54 -25.50 -9.46 5.68
N ALA A 55 -24.68 -8.52 6.14
CA ALA A 55 -23.25 -8.50 5.83
C ALA A 55 -22.54 -9.62 6.60
N TYR A 56 -21.65 -10.33 5.92
CA TYR A 56 -20.70 -11.26 6.54
C TYR A 56 -19.37 -11.14 5.81
N GLN A 57 -18.31 -11.63 6.45
CA GLN A 57 -16.96 -11.57 5.91
C GLN A 57 -16.39 -12.98 5.85
N GLU A 58 -15.81 -13.31 4.70
CA GLU A 58 -15.01 -14.51 4.51
C GLU A 58 -13.53 -14.15 4.69
N GLN A 59 -12.79 -15.04 5.34
CA GLN A 59 -11.39 -14.88 5.65
C GLN A 59 -10.63 -16.10 5.13
N GLU A 60 -9.58 -15.84 4.37
CA GLU A 60 -8.62 -16.85 3.90
C GLU A 60 -7.25 -16.47 4.47
N ASP A 61 -6.66 -17.38 5.25
CA ASP A 61 -5.36 -17.20 5.89
C ASP A 61 -4.28 -18.00 5.14
N TYR A 62 -3.15 -17.35 4.89
CA TYR A 62 -2.02 -17.89 4.16
C TYR A 62 -0.74 -17.67 4.96
N THR A 63 0.14 -18.67 4.96
CA THR A 63 1.49 -18.57 5.52
C THR A 63 2.48 -19.01 4.47
N LEU A 64 3.34 -18.08 4.04
CA LEU A 64 4.34 -18.31 3.02
C LEU A 64 5.71 -18.40 3.71
N PRO A 65 6.38 -19.55 3.69
CA PRO A 65 7.74 -19.68 4.22
C PRO A 65 8.72 -18.75 3.50
N ALA A 66 9.72 -18.28 4.22
CA ALA A 66 10.83 -17.51 3.65
C ALA A 66 11.50 -18.30 2.51
N GLY A 67 11.75 -17.64 1.38
CA GLY A 67 12.38 -18.26 0.21
C GLY A 67 11.51 -19.28 -0.54
N SER A 68 10.21 -19.37 -0.24
CA SER A 68 9.27 -20.14 -1.07
C SER A 68 8.97 -19.41 -2.37
N ASP A 69 8.77 -20.14 -3.48
CA ASP A 69 8.45 -19.53 -4.79
C ASP A 69 7.26 -18.56 -4.71
N GLN A 70 6.26 -18.89 -3.90
CA GLN A 70 5.09 -18.05 -3.69
C GLN A 70 5.44 -16.75 -2.92
N ALA A 71 6.31 -16.83 -1.91
CA ALA A 71 6.80 -15.64 -1.20
C ALA A 71 7.60 -14.74 -2.14
N GLU A 72 8.55 -15.30 -2.89
CA GLU A 72 9.36 -14.55 -3.87
C GLU A 72 8.48 -13.88 -4.93
N THR A 73 7.44 -14.57 -5.43
CA THR A 73 6.49 -13.99 -6.38
C THR A 73 5.71 -12.80 -5.78
N VAL A 74 5.35 -12.86 -4.49
CA VAL A 74 4.74 -11.72 -3.78
C VAL A 74 5.74 -10.55 -3.67
N LEU A 75 7.00 -10.81 -3.36
CA LEU A 75 8.05 -9.78 -3.27
C LEU A 75 8.30 -9.11 -4.63
N ASP A 76 8.47 -9.90 -5.67
CA ASP A 76 8.65 -9.43 -7.05
C ASP A 76 7.48 -8.59 -7.53
N LEU A 77 6.26 -8.97 -7.14
CA LEU A 77 5.07 -8.17 -7.40
C LEU A 77 5.14 -6.83 -6.67
N LEU A 78 5.43 -6.83 -5.36
CA LEU A 78 5.48 -5.59 -4.57
C LEU A 78 6.55 -4.62 -5.08
N ASN A 79 7.69 -5.12 -5.58
CA ASN A 79 8.76 -4.33 -6.19
C ASN A 79 8.32 -3.57 -7.46
N GLN A 80 7.27 -4.04 -8.15
CA GLN A 80 6.74 -3.37 -9.35
C GLN A 80 5.82 -2.19 -9.00
N TYR A 81 5.40 -2.08 -7.75
CA TYR A 81 4.48 -1.04 -7.30
C TYR A 81 5.20 0.02 -6.49
N SER A 82 4.73 1.26 -6.65
CA SER A 82 5.22 2.40 -5.88
C SER A 82 4.09 3.10 -5.14
N TYR A 83 4.43 3.68 -4.00
CA TYR A 83 3.55 4.52 -3.22
C TYR A 83 4.10 5.95 -3.09
N HIS A 84 3.25 6.87 -2.68
CA HIS A 84 3.66 8.21 -2.27
C HIS A 84 2.84 8.68 -1.06
N LEU A 85 3.35 9.68 -0.37
CA LEU A 85 2.68 10.23 0.82
C LEU A 85 1.49 11.08 0.40
N CYS A 86 0.45 11.09 1.22
CA CYS A 86 -0.70 11.97 1.07
C CYS A 86 -0.95 12.73 2.38
N TRP A 87 -1.90 13.66 2.34
CA TRP A 87 -2.22 14.44 3.53
C TRP A 87 -2.70 13.54 4.68
N ASP A 88 -3.43 12.45 4.35
CA ASP A 88 -3.86 11.44 5.32
C ASP A 88 -2.68 10.72 6.00
N SER A 89 -1.52 10.64 5.34
CA SER A 89 -0.29 10.13 5.96
C SER A 89 0.15 10.95 7.17
N LEU A 90 -0.34 12.19 7.29
CA LEU A 90 0.04 13.14 8.33
C LEU A 90 -1.04 13.32 9.41
N SER A 91 -2.32 12.96 9.15
CA SER A 91 -3.43 13.47 9.98
C SER A 91 -4.38 12.46 10.64
N ASP A 92 -4.41 11.17 10.31
CA ASP A 92 -5.07 10.11 11.13
C ASP A 92 -4.82 8.74 10.47
N PRO A 93 -4.47 7.66 11.20
CA PRO A 93 -4.01 6.42 10.59
C PRO A 93 -5.13 5.47 10.13
N SER A 94 -6.41 5.79 10.32
CA SER A 94 -7.48 4.77 10.25
C SER A 94 -8.35 4.75 8.98
N GLY A 95 -8.09 5.62 8.00
CA GLY A 95 -9.05 5.90 6.91
C GLY A 95 -8.68 5.37 5.52
N ILE A 96 -8.65 4.04 5.31
CA ILE A 96 -8.82 3.49 3.95
C ILE A 96 -10.29 3.09 3.75
N SER A 97 -10.85 3.47 2.59
CA SER A 97 -12.27 3.25 2.30
C SER A 97 -12.54 1.79 2.01
N SER A 98 -13.52 1.22 2.73
CA SER A 98 -13.91 -0.20 2.65
C SER A 98 -14.34 -0.60 1.23
N GLY A 99 -13.49 -1.39 0.56
CA GLY A 99 -13.84 -2.16 -0.63
C GLY A 99 -14.47 -3.52 -0.26
N THR A 100 -14.90 -4.28 -1.26
CA THR A 100 -15.42 -5.65 -1.03
C THR A 100 -14.32 -6.67 -0.72
N THR A 101 -13.07 -6.37 -1.07
CA THR A 101 -11.92 -7.26 -0.84
C THR A 101 -10.75 -6.44 -0.32
N SER A 102 -10.10 -6.97 0.72
CA SER A 102 -8.88 -6.41 1.29
C SER A 102 -7.83 -7.49 1.50
N ILE A 103 -6.57 -7.15 1.27
CA ILE A 103 -5.44 -8.03 1.54
C ILE A 103 -4.58 -7.40 2.61
N HIS A 104 -4.25 -8.20 3.61
CA HIS A 104 -3.39 -7.84 4.72
C HIS A 104 -2.14 -8.72 4.60
N LEU A 105 -0.98 -8.10 4.44
CA LEU A 105 0.31 -8.76 4.50
C LEU A 105 1.02 -8.32 5.76
N ALA A 106 1.68 -9.26 6.43
CA ALA A 106 2.54 -9.01 7.56
C ALA A 106 3.80 -9.87 7.46
N GLY A 107 4.95 -9.27 7.70
CA GLY A 107 6.25 -9.96 7.64
C GLY A 107 7.41 -9.02 7.90
N GLY A 108 8.62 -9.44 7.54
CA GLY A 108 9.83 -8.65 7.76
C GLY A 108 10.32 -8.70 9.20
N ARG A 109 11.56 -8.23 9.41
CA ARG A 109 12.24 -8.29 10.73
C ARG A 109 11.54 -7.49 11.83
N GLU A 110 10.81 -6.44 11.48
CA GLU A 110 10.13 -5.54 12.42
C GLU A 110 8.59 -5.65 12.37
N LEU A 111 8.03 -6.72 11.79
CA LEU A 111 6.58 -6.88 11.56
C LEU A 111 6.00 -5.71 10.76
N GLN A 112 6.56 -5.49 9.58
CA GLN A 112 6.00 -4.56 8.61
C GLN A 112 4.64 -5.08 8.12
N THR A 113 3.71 -4.15 7.90
CA THR A 113 2.32 -4.47 7.54
C THR A 113 1.87 -3.68 6.32
N LEU A 114 1.18 -4.36 5.41
CA LEU A 114 0.51 -3.74 4.27
C LEU A 114 -0.95 -4.15 4.28
N VAL A 115 -1.86 -3.17 4.21
CA VAL A 115 -3.28 -3.40 3.93
C VAL A 115 -3.65 -2.66 2.65
N VAL A 116 -4.00 -3.42 1.62
CA VAL A 116 -4.54 -2.87 0.37
C VAL A 116 -6.02 -3.24 0.25
N GLN A 117 -6.82 -2.27 -0.19
CA GLN A 117 -8.25 -2.46 -0.44
C GLN A 117 -8.57 -2.14 -1.88
N ASN A 118 -9.37 -3.00 -2.50
CA ASN A 118 -9.88 -2.73 -3.83
C ASN A 118 -10.75 -1.46 -3.81
N GLY A 119 -10.50 -0.52 -4.74
CA GLY A 119 -11.33 0.66 -4.93
C GLY A 119 -10.91 1.92 -4.17
N SER A 120 -9.97 1.84 -3.22
CA SER A 120 -9.62 2.98 -2.36
C SER A 120 -8.54 3.92 -2.94
N GLY A 121 -7.68 3.43 -3.85
CA GLY A 121 -6.50 4.17 -4.34
C GLY A 121 -5.47 4.52 -3.24
N LYS A 122 -5.76 4.10 -2.01
CA LYS A 122 -4.94 4.23 -0.81
C LYS A 122 -4.71 2.83 -0.22
N MET A 123 -3.67 2.73 0.58
CA MET A 123 -3.30 1.55 1.36
C MET A 123 -2.85 1.99 2.75
N LEU A 124 -2.85 1.06 3.72
CA LEU A 124 -2.15 1.24 4.98
C LEU A 124 -0.81 0.55 4.87
N LEU A 125 0.27 1.29 5.07
CA LEU A 125 1.63 0.79 5.08
C LEU A 125 2.24 1.13 6.44
N ASN A 126 2.58 0.11 7.22
CA ASN A 126 3.14 0.22 8.57
C ASN A 126 2.32 1.17 9.46
N GLY A 127 1.00 1.03 9.42
CA GLY A 127 0.05 1.86 10.16
C GLY A 127 -0.17 3.27 9.60
N ARG A 128 0.36 3.61 8.42
CA ARG A 128 0.18 4.93 7.79
C ARG A 128 -0.61 4.82 6.50
N VAL A 129 -1.58 5.72 6.30
CA VAL A 129 -2.30 5.83 5.03
C VAL A 129 -1.37 6.40 3.97
N VAL A 130 -1.16 5.69 2.86
CA VAL A 130 -0.40 6.15 1.70
C VAL A 130 -1.18 5.91 0.42
N ARG A 131 -0.77 6.54 -0.70
CA ARG A 131 -1.41 6.36 -2.00
C ARG A 131 -0.64 5.43 -2.90
N ILE A 132 -1.37 4.61 -3.65
CA ILE A 132 -0.82 3.73 -4.69
C ILE A 132 -1.24 4.26 -6.07
N GLY A 133 -0.24 4.61 -6.88
CA GLY A 133 -0.47 5.36 -8.12
C GLY A 133 -0.97 6.79 -7.90
N TYR A 134 -0.76 7.67 -8.89
CA TYR A 134 -1.07 9.10 -8.78
C TYR A 134 -2.57 9.43 -8.89
N PHE A 135 -3.33 8.66 -9.68
CA PHE A 135 -4.72 8.96 -9.97
C PHE A 135 -5.60 7.71 -9.91
N GLY A 136 -6.82 7.89 -9.40
CA GLY A 136 -7.83 6.83 -9.31
C GLY A 136 -7.49 5.72 -8.31
N SER A 137 -8.16 4.57 -8.49
CA SER A 137 -8.02 3.39 -7.64
C SER A 137 -7.57 2.13 -8.40
N GLY A 138 -7.30 2.24 -9.70
CA GLY A 138 -6.96 1.09 -10.56
C GLY A 138 -5.71 0.34 -10.12
N GLN A 139 -4.67 1.06 -9.66
CA GLN A 139 -3.46 0.41 -9.14
C GLN A 139 -3.73 -0.38 -7.85
N ALA A 140 -4.57 0.14 -6.96
CA ALA A 140 -4.97 -0.58 -5.75
C ALA A 140 -5.79 -1.84 -6.10
N ALA A 141 -6.72 -1.73 -7.05
CA ALA A 141 -7.52 -2.85 -7.53
C ALA A 141 -6.64 -3.94 -8.16
N ALA A 142 -5.73 -3.55 -9.05
CA ALA A 142 -4.80 -4.45 -9.72
C ALA A 142 -3.87 -5.16 -8.73
N LEU A 143 -3.30 -4.42 -7.76
CA LEU A 143 -2.46 -5.04 -6.72
C LEU A 143 -3.27 -6.05 -5.89
N CYS A 144 -4.51 -5.71 -5.52
CA CYS A 144 -5.38 -6.58 -4.75
C CYS A 144 -5.73 -7.87 -5.54
N GLU A 145 -6.01 -7.75 -6.83
CA GLU A 145 -6.31 -8.88 -7.70
C GLU A 145 -5.09 -9.78 -7.88
N GLN A 146 -3.92 -9.21 -8.20
CA GLN A 146 -2.69 -9.97 -8.42
C GLN A 146 -2.21 -10.68 -7.15
N LEU A 147 -2.25 -10.02 -6.00
CA LEU A 147 -1.94 -10.66 -4.72
C LEU A 147 -2.93 -11.80 -4.41
N SER A 148 -4.23 -11.62 -4.65
CA SER A 148 -5.22 -12.69 -4.44
C SER A 148 -4.91 -13.92 -5.30
N ALA A 149 -4.59 -13.70 -6.58
CA ALA A 149 -4.28 -14.78 -7.51
C ALA A 149 -3.01 -15.53 -7.10
N ILE A 150 -1.96 -14.82 -6.67
CA ILE A 150 -0.72 -15.45 -6.17
C ILE A 150 -1.01 -16.27 -4.91
N LEU A 151 -1.75 -15.70 -3.94
CA LEU A 151 -2.05 -16.37 -2.67
C LEU A 151 -2.88 -17.65 -2.86
N ARG A 152 -3.86 -17.62 -3.78
CA ARG A 152 -4.68 -18.79 -4.12
C ARG A 152 -3.98 -19.82 -5.00
N GLY A 153 -2.75 -19.56 -5.46
CA GLY A 153 -2.03 -20.44 -6.38
C GLY A 153 -2.60 -20.44 -7.80
N GLU A 154 -3.43 -19.46 -8.14
CA GLU A 154 -4.03 -19.28 -9.47
C GLU A 154 -3.04 -18.63 -10.46
N SER A 155 -1.89 -18.16 -9.96
CA SER A 155 -0.82 -17.52 -10.73
C SER A 155 0.03 -18.47 -11.59
N GLY A 156 -0.27 -19.77 -11.62
CA GLY A 156 0.39 -20.71 -12.52
C GLY A 156 1.84 -21.04 -12.15
N VAL A 157 2.17 -21.09 -10.85
CA VAL A 157 3.42 -21.71 -10.37
C VAL A 157 3.10 -23.15 -10.01
N ALA A 158 3.69 -24.09 -10.76
CA ALA A 158 3.48 -25.52 -10.57
C ALA A 158 3.93 -25.95 -9.16
N ASN A 159 3.08 -26.72 -8.49
CA ASN A 159 3.43 -27.53 -7.31
C ASN A 159 4.56 -28.52 -7.62
#